data_AF-A0A643ETA0-F1
#
_entry.id   AF-A0A643ETA0-F1
#
_cell.length_a   1.000
_cell.length_b   1.000
_cell.length_c   1.000
_cell.angle_alpha   90.00
_cell.angle_beta   90.00
_cell.angle_gamma   90.00
#
_symmetry.space_group_name_H-M   'P 1'
#
loop_
_entity.id
_entity.type
_entity.pdbx_description
1 polymer ?
#
loop_
_entity_poly.entity_id
_entity_poly.type
_entity_poly.pdbx_seq_one_letter_code
_entity_poly.pdbx_strand_id
1 'polypeptide(L)'
;MAVTLLHGTGNLVCDGVDAGRVEFSIASPADGPDMTRCGKVWGNRQAIAASMDAEKIELIVSEPSETLLLDLQDLDRDGGALFSVLQATAA
;
A
#
# COMPACT_ATOMS: atom_id res chain seq x y z
N MET A 1 22.05 -9.80 -1.99
CA MET A 1 21.33 -8.58 -2.38
C MET A 1 20.41 -8.23 -1.24
N ALA A 2 20.54 -7.03 -0.66
CA ALA A 2 19.70 -6.58 0.45
C ALA A 2 18.61 -5.69 -0.15
N VAL A 3 17.36 -6.13 -0.07
CA VAL A 3 16.23 -5.35 -0.56
C VAL A 3 16.01 -4.18 0.38
N THR A 4 16.09 -2.95 -0.13
CA THR A 4 15.80 -1.75 0.67
C THR A 4 14.28 -1.55 0.71
N LEU A 5 13.66 -1.96 1.81
CA LEU A 5 12.25 -1.74 2.06
C LEU A 5 12.04 -0.38 2.75
N LEU A 6 11.17 0.43 2.17
CA LEU A 6 10.73 1.68 2.77
C LEU A 6 9.48 1.36 3.60
N HIS A 7 9.64 1.39 4.92
CA HIS A 7 8.58 1.14 5.88
C HIS A 7 7.95 2.47 6.29
N GLY A 8 6.63 2.51 6.39
CA GLY A 8 5.92 3.71 6.81
C GLY A 8 4.51 3.41 7.29
N THR A 9 3.86 4.45 7.80
CA THR A 9 2.43 4.42 8.10
C THR A 9 1.70 5.31 7.12
N GLY A 10 0.56 4.84 6.63
CA GLY A 10 -0.32 5.60 5.76
C GLY A 10 -1.76 5.43 6.18
N ASN A 11 -2.63 6.16 5.48
CA ASN A 11 -4.06 6.06 5.64
C ASN A 11 -4.63 5.43 4.39
N LEU A 12 -5.38 4.34 4.55
CA LEU A 12 -5.96 3.61 3.45
C LEU A 12 -7.32 4.20 3.14
N VAL A 13 -7.54 4.60 1.89
CA VAL A 13 -8.78 5.18 1.38
C VAL A 13 -9.29 4.28 0.26
N CYS A 14 -10.52 3.81 0.38
CA CYS A 14 -11.16 2.87 -0.54
C CYS A 14 -12.41 3.52 -1.11
N ASP A 15 -12.44 3.71 -2.44
CA ASP A 15 -13.55 4.40 -3.13
C ASP A 15 -13.90 5.77 -2.53
N GLY A 16 -12.91 6.49 -2.02
CA GLY A 16 -13.08 7.78 -1.34
C GLY A 16 -13.53 7.69 0.13
N VAL A 17 -13.69 6.48 0.67
CA VAL A 17 -13.99 6.23 2.09
C VAL A 17 -12.70 5.94 2.84
N ASP A 18 -12.49 6.63 3.95
CA ASP A 18 -11.38 6.34 4.87
C ASP A 18 -11.56 4.95 5.49
N ALA A 19 -10.73 3.99 5.08
CA ALA A 19 -10.69 2.64 5.64
C ALA A 19 -9.85 2.62 6.94
N GLY A 20 -8.96 3.61 7.09
CA GLY A 20 -8.23 3.90 8.31
C GLY A 20 -6.73 3.67 8.20
N ARG A 21 -6.04 3.86 9.34
CA ARG A 21 -4.58 3.84 9.39
C ARG A 21 -4.02 2.43 9.22
N VAL A 22 -3.03 2.31 8.36
CA VAL A 22 -2.31 1.07 8.05
C VAL A 22 -0.80 1.29 8.04
N GLU A 23 -0.06 0.21 8.24
CA GLU A 23 1.38 0.16 8.05
C GLU A 23 1.67 -0.43 6.68
N PHE A 24 2.73 0.03 6.03
CA PHE A 24 3.13 -0.49 4.73
C PHE A 24 4.65 -0.65 4.63
N SER A 25 5.05 -1.50 3.71
CA SER A 25 6.44 -1.65 3.26
C SER A 25 6.45 -1.69 1.75
N ILE A 26 7.20 -0.80 1.13
CA ILE A 26 7.36 -0.78 -0.33
C ILE A 26 8.82 -1.03 -0.69
N ALA A 27 9.06 -1.86 -1.69
CA ALA A 27 10.40 -2.08 -2.20
C ALA A 27 10.90 -0.81 -2.90
N SER A 28 12.12 -0.39 -2.57
CA SER A 28 12.72 0.78 -3.21
C SER A 28 12.97 0.50 -4.69
N PRO A 29 12.71 1.47 -5.59
CA PRO A 29 12.97 1.31 -7.02
C PRO A 29 14.47 1.12 -7.36
N ALA A 30 15.37 1.35 -6.41
CA ALA A 30 16.80 1.10 -6.53
C ALA A 30 17.17 -0.41 -6.54
N ASP A 31 16.25 -1.31 -6.13
CA ASP A 31 16.53 -2.74 -6.00
C ASP A 31 16.43 -3.53 -7.32
N GLY A 32 15.86 -2.92 -8.36
CA GLY A 32 15.80 -3.49 -9.71
C GLY A 32 14.49 -3.21 -10.44
N PRO A 33 14.50 -3.25 -11.78
CA PRO A 33 13.35 -2.90 -12.62
C PRO A 33 12.13 -3.82 -12.44
N ASP A 34 12.33 -5.06 -11.99
CA ASP A 34 11.25 -6.03 -11.75
C ASP A 34 10.56 -5.87 -10.38
N MET A 35 11.17 -5.19 -9.41
CA MET A 35 10.60 -4.96 -8.07
C MET A 35 10.06 -3.55 -7.87
N THR A 36 9.98 -2.78 -8.95
CA THR A 36 9.60 -1.37 -8.92
C THR A 36 8.15 -1.23 -8.47
N ARG A 37 7.98 -0.94 -7.18
CA ARG A 37 6.72 -0.56 -6.49
C ARG A 37 5.77 -1.68 -6.05
N CYS A 38 6.28 -2.88 -5.80
CA CYS A 38 5.52 -3.87 -5.02
C CYS A 38 5.77 -3.68 -3.52
N GLY A 39 4.72 -3.87 -2.73
CA GLY A 39 4.77 -3.70 -1.29
C GLY A 39 3.78 -4.60 -0.55
N LYS A 40 3.85 -4.54 0.77
CA LYS A 40 2.87 -5.17 1.66
C LYS A 40 2.29 -4.11 2.58
N VAL A 41 0.97 -4.09 2.70
CA VAL A 41 0.23 -3.27 3.67
C VAL A 41 -0.32 -4.19 4.75
N TRP A 42 -0.39 -3.76 5.99
CA TRP A 42 -1.02 -4.51 7.07
C TRP A 42 -1.57 -3.55 8.13
N GLY A 43 -2.51 -4.03 8.94
CA GLY A 43 -3.15 -3.21 9.96
C GLY A 43 -4.52 -3.77 10.32
N ASN A 44 -5.56 -2.95 10.21
CA ASN A 44 -6.91 -3.40 10.47
C ASN A 44 -7.37 -4.36 9.36
N ARG A 45 -7.44 -5.65 9.70
CA ARG A 45 -7.88 -6.72 8.77
C ARG A 45 -9.21 -6.41 8.08
N GLN A 46 -10.16 -5.78 8.78
CA GLN A 46 -11.46 -5.42 8.18
C GLN A 46 -11.31 -4.30 7.15
N ALA A 47 -10.44 -3.33 7.42
CA ALA A 47 -10.14 -2.26 6.47
C ALA A 47 -9.54 -2.85 5.18
N ILE A 48 -8.48 -3.66 5.32
CA ILE A 48 -7.77 -4.24 4.16
C ILE A 48 -8.66 -5.22 3.38
N ALA A 49 -9.49 -6.00 4.07
CA ALA A 49 -10.47 -6.85 3.39
C ALA A 49 -11.53 -6.03 2.64
N ALA A 50 -12.01 -4.92 3.21
CA ALA A 50 -12.92 -4.01 2.51
C ALA A 50 -12.23 -3.35 1.31
N SER A 51 -10.94 -3.06 1.40
CA SER A 51 -10.14 -2.54 0.29
C SER A 51 -10.00 -3.50 -0.88
N MET A 52 -10.09 -4.81 -0.66
CA MET A 52 -10.06 -5.78 -1.76
C MET A 52 -11.34 -5.79 -2.60
N ASP A 53 -12.46 -5.37 -2.01
CA ASP A 53 -13.74 -5.24 -2.73
C ASP A 53 -13.88 -3.86 -3.39
N ALA A 54 -12.94 -2.94 -3.11
CA ALA A 54 -12.96 -1.58 -3.61
C ALA A 54 -12.46 -1.51 -5.07
N GLU A 55 -13.09 -0.66 -5.88
CA GLU A 55 -12.61 -0.41 -7.26
C GLU A 55 -11.35 0.45 -7.25
N LYS A 56 -11.22 1.35 -6.26
CA LYS A 56 -10.09 2.27 -6.16
C LYS A 56 -9.50 2.28 -4.75
N ILE A 57 -8.21 1.90 -4.65
CA ILE A 57 -7.48 1.90 -3.39
C ILE A 57 -6.38 2.96 -3.45
N GLU A 58 -6.41 3.87 -2.49
CA GLU A 58 -5.46 4.96 -2.33
C GLU A 58 -4.81 4.87 -0.96
N LEU A 59 -3.48 4.90 -0.92
CA LEU A 59 -2.71 4.95 0.30
C LEU A 59 -2.11 6.34 0.44
N ILE A 60 -2.62 7.09 1.40
CA ILE A 60 -2.10 8.41 1.76
C ILE A 60 -0.95 8.20 2.73
N VAL A 61 0.27 8.26 2.22
CA VAL A 61 1.48 8.19 3.04
C VAL A 61 1.59 9.49 3.84
N SER A 62 1.86 9.39 5.15
CA SER A 62 1.98 10.59 5.99
C SER A 62 3.29 11.34 5.76
N GLU A 63 4.38 10.63 5.47
CA GLU A 63 5.69 11.22 5.19
C GLU A 63 6.47 10.36 4.18
N PRO A 64 6.75 10.84 2.96
CA PRO A 64 6.25 12.10 2.39
C PRO A 64 4.71 12.08 2.21
N SER A 65 4.07 13.25 2.24
CA SER A 65 2.63 13.41 1.93
C SER A 65 2.37 13.08 0.47
N GLU A 66 2.28 11.79 0.17
CA GLU A 66 2.12 11.26 -1.17
C GLU A 66 0.91 10.33 -1.19
N THR A 67 0.09 10.44 -2.24
CA THR A 67 -1.01 9.51 -2.45
C THR A 67 -0.55 8.47 -3.46
N LEU A 68 -0.48 7.23 -3.00
CA LEU A 68 -0.14 6.07 -3.81
C LEU A 68 -1.43 5.37 -4.22
N LEU A 69 -1.67 5.25 -5.51
CA LEU A 69 -2.76 4.45 -6.05
C LEU A 69 -2.29 3.01 -6.10
N LEU A 70 -2.96 2.16 -5.34
CA LEU A 70 -2.57 0.77 -5.08
C LEU A 70 -3.52 -0.20 -5.79
N ASP A 71 -2.96 -1.33 -6.17
CA ASP A 71 -3.69 -2.52 -6.59
C ASP A 71 -3.41 -3.63 -5.56
N LEU A 72 -4.42 -4.01 -4.77
CA LEU A 72 -4.30 -5.09 -3.78
C LEU A 72 -4.54 -6.44 -4.46
N GLN A 73 -3.60 -7.36 -4.33
CA GLN A 73 -3.66 -8.65 -5.03
C GLN A 73 -3.96 -9.83 -4.12
N ASP A 74 -3.31 -9.91 -2.95
CA ASP A 74 -3.41 -11.08 -2.07
C ASP A 74 -3.57 -10.65 -0.61
N LEU A 75 -4.63 -11.10 0.05
CA LEU A 75 -4.89 -10.87 1.47
C LEU A 75 -4.40 -12.09 2.26
N ASP A 76 -3.38 -11.86 3.06
CA ASP A 76 -2.83 -12.82 3.97
C ASP A 76 -3.74 -13.07 5.19
N ARG A 77 -3.60 -14.24 5.80
CA ARG A 77 -4.39 -14.66 6.97
C ARG A 77 -4.19 -13.76 8.19
N ASP A 78 -3.02 -13.12 8.28
CA ASP A 78 -2.68 -12.18 9.35
C ASP A 78 -3.30 -10.78 9.15
N GLY A 79 -4.08 -10.57 8.07
CA GLY A 79 -4.68 -9.28 7.76
C GLY A 79 -3.69 -8.29 7.16
N GLY A 80 -2.64 -8.79 6.50
CA GLY A 80 -1.83 -8.01 5.57
C GLY A 80 -2.24 -8.29 4.14
N ALA A 81 -1.92 -7.41 3.21
CA ALA A 81 -2.13 -7.65 1.80
C ALA A 81 -0.93 -7.18 0.96
N LEU A 82 -0.64 -7.94 -0.09
CA LEU A 82 0.33 -7.53 -1.10
C LEU A 82 -0.32 -6.53 -2.05
N PHE A 83 0.41 -5.47 -2.37
CA PHE A 83 -0.02 -4.46 -3.31
C PHE A 83 1.05 -4.14 -4.34
N SER A 84 0.61 -3.62 -5.48
CA SER A 84 1.45 -2.95 -6.45
C SER A 84 1.01 -1.49 -6.59
N VAL A 85 1.95 -0.56 -6.63
CA VAL A 85 1.62 0.85 -6.88
C VAL A 85 1.41 1.04 -8.38
N LEU A 86 0.18 1.35 -8.76
CA LEU A 86 -0.19 1.70 -10.12
C LEU A 86 0.30 3.11 -10.48
N GLN A 87 0.11 4.07 -9.58
CA GLN A 87 0.50 5.45 -9.79
C GLN A 87 0.85 6.13 -8.46
N ALA A 88 1.96 6.85 -8.42
CA ALA A 88 2.29 7.74 -7.32
C ALA A 88 1.95 9.16 -7.74
N THR A 89 1.10 9.85 -6.98
CA THR A 89 0.88 11.29 -7.16
C THR A 89 1.46 12.02 -5.96
N ALA A 90 2.53 12.77 -6.19
CA ALA A 90 3.03 13.75 -5.23
C ALA A 90 2.01 14.89 -5.17
N ALA A 91 1.53 15.20 -3.96
CA ALA A 91 0.66 16.35 -3.72
C ALA A 91 1.45 17.67 -3.75
#